data_AF-A0A942EW86-F1
#
_entry.id   AF-A0A942EW86-F1
#
_cell.length_a   1.000
_cell.length_b   1.000
_cell.length_c   1.000
_cell.angle_alpha   90.00
_cell.angle_beta   90.00
_cell.angle_gamma   90.00
#
_symmetry.space_group_name_H-M   'P 1'
#
loop_
_entity.id
_entity.type
_entity.pdbx_description
1 polymer ?
#
loop_
_entity_poly.entity_id
_entity_poly.type
_entity_poly.pdbx_seq_one_letter_code
_entity_poly.pdbx_strand_id
1 'polypeptide(L)'
;MQIRKEEIPIIKSGLEMKKKTLNFKLKQYKERLKRFEEKYNMSTREFLKKYNAGELGDEAYLLEWEYLADAANLTKQELKEVEKISL
;
A
#
# COMPACT_ATOMS: atom_id res chain seq x y z
N MET A 1 26.47 -11.42 5.95
CA MET A 1 26.10 -11.01 7.32
C MET A 1 25.49 -12.23 8.01
N GLN A 2 25.94 -12.56 9.22
CA GLN A 2 25.41 -13.70 10.00
C GLN A 2 24.69 -13.15 11.23
N ILE A 3 23.45 -13.58 11.42
CA ILE A 3 22.61 -13.16 12.55
C ILE A 3 22.83 -14.15 13.71
N ARG A 4 23.18 -13.65 14.89
CA ARG A 4 23.37 -14.45 16.10
C ARG A 4 22.02 -14.72 16.77
N LYS A 5 21.88 -15.83 17.51
CA LYS A 5 20.60 -16.24 18.10
C LYS A 5 20.05 -15.19 19.07
N GLU A 6 20.92 -14.54 19.82
CA GLU A 6 20.59 -13.44 20.73
C GLU A 6 20.06 -12.18 20.02
N GLU A 7 20.29 -12.03 18.72
CA GLU A 7 19.76 -10.90 17.93
C GLU A 7 18.33 -11.17 17.41
N ILE A 8 17.87 -12.44 17.42
CA ILE A 8 16.56 -12.84 16.90
C ILE A 8 15.40 -12.08 17.57
N PRO A 9 15.33 -11.91 18.91
CA PRO A 9 14.23 -11.19 19.54
C PRO A 9 14.14 -9.72 19.09
N ILE A 10 15.29 -9.07 18.90
CA ILE A 10 15.37 -7.67 18.44
C ILE A 10 14.84 -7.57 17.01
N ILE A 11 15.25 -8.49 16.13
CA ILE A 11 14.78 -8.52 14.74
C ILE A 11 13.28 -8.80 14.68
N LYS A 12 12.77 -9.75 15.47
CA LYS A 12 11.32 -10.04 15.58
C LYS A 12 10.54 -8.79 15.99
N SER A 13 11.01 -8.06 17.00
CA SER A 13 10.38 -6.81 17.42
C SER A 13 10.36 -5.76 16.31
N GLY A 14 11.47 -5.61 15.58
CA GLY A 14 11.56 -4.71 14.42
C GLY A 14 10.60 -5.09 13.28
N LEU A 15 10.48 -6.38 12.96
CA LEU A 15 9.55 -6.89 11.95
C LEU A 15 8.09 -6.65 12.36
N GLU A 16 7.74 -6.90 13.62
CA GLU A 16 6.40 -6.62 14.15
C GLU A 16 6.06 -5.13 14.10
N MET A 17 7.00 -4.26 14.45
CA MET A 17 6.80 -2.82 14.35
C MET A 17 6.59 -2.39 12.90
N LYS A 18 7.41 -2.90 11.97
CA LYS A 18 7.27 -2.65 10.54
C LYS A 18 5.91 -3.13 10.01
N LYS A 19 5.48 -4.33 10.41
CA LYS A 19 4.16 -4.90 10.07
C LYS A 19 3.02 -3.99 10.53
N LYS A 20 3.07 -3.50 11.77
CA LYS A 20 2.07 -2.55 12.30
C LYS A 20 2.04 -1.24 11.49
N THR A 21 3.20 -0.68 11.17
CA THR A 21 3.30 0.54 10.37
C THR A 21 2.72 0.36 8.96
N LEU A 22 3.06 -0.75 8.27
CA LEU A 22 2.55 -1.04 6.94
C LEU A 22 1.04 -1.25 6.93
N ASN A 23 0.50 -1.98 7.92
CA ASN A 23 -0.94 -2.16 8.06
C ASN A 23 -1.68 -0.83 8.28
N PHE A 24 -1.13 0.04 9.14
CA PHE A 24 -1.71 1.36 9.37
C PHE A 24 -1.72 2.21 8.10
N LYS A 25 -0.60 2.29 7.36
CA LYS A 25 -0.52 3.00 6.07
C LYS A 25 -1.51 2.44 5.05
N LEU A 26 -1.56 1.11 4.90
CA LEU A 26 -2.46 0.46 3.96
C LEU A 26 -3.94 0.75 4.27
N LYS A 27 -4.31 0.78 5.56
CA LYS A 27 -5.65 1.18 5.99
C LYS A 27 -5.96 2.62 5.58
N GLN A 28 -5.05 3.55 5.83
CA GLN A 28 -5.21 4.97 5.44
C GLN A 28 -5.37 5.15 3.93
N TYR A 29 -4.56 4.45 3.11
CA TYR A 29 -4.71 4.51 1.65
C TYR A 29 -6.05 3.94 1.19
N LYS A 30 -6.47 2.78 1.72
CA LYS A 30 -7.77 2.19 1.38
C LYS A 30 -8.94 3.09 1.74
N GLU A 31 -8.90 3.78 2.89
CA GLU A 31 -9.94 4.73 3.29
C GLU A 31 -10.00 5.94 2.33
N ARG A 32 -8.85 6.43 1.85
CA ARG A 32 -8.80 7.51 0.85
C ARG A 32 -9.32 7.05 -0.50
N LEU A 33 -8.88 5.89 -0.98
CA LEU A 33 -9.36 5.28 -2.23
C LEU A 33 -10.88 5.09 -2.20
N LYS A 34 -11.44 4.59 -1.10
CA LYS A 34 -12.90 4.43 -0.95
C LYS A 34 -13.67 5.74 -1.15
N ARG A 35 -13.13 6.86 -0.67
CA ARG A 35 -13.74 8.19 -0.88
C ARG A 35 -13.78 8.60 -2.35
N PHE A 36 -12.73 8.28 -3.11
CA PHE A 36 -12.75 8.48 -4.56
C PHE A 36 -13.75 7.55 -5.24
N GLU A 37 -13.76 6.27 -4.86
CA GLU A 37 -14.68 5.28 -5.45
C GLU A 37 -16.14 5.67 -5.25
N GLU A 38 -16.50 6.14 -4.05
CA GLU A 38 -17.83 6.64 -3.72
C GLU A 38 -18.15 7.95 -4.46
N LYS A 39 -17.22 8.91 -4.48
CA LYS A 39 -17.42 10.23 -5.11
C LYS A 39 -17.66 10.14 -6.62
N TYR A 40 -16.94 9.26 -7.30
CA TYR A 40 -16.98 9.13 -8.76
C TYR A 40 -17.77 7.89 -9.23
N ASN A 41 -18.36 7.13 -8.29
CA ASN A 41 -19.08 5.88 -8.54
C ASN A 41 -18.29 4.93 -9.47
N MET A 42 -16.99 4.81 -9.22
CA MET A 42 -16.04 4.10 -10.07
C MET A 42 -15.02 3.39 -9.20
N SER A 43 -14.84 2.08 -9.37
CA SER A 43 -13.82 1.35 -8.60
C SER A 43 -12.41 1.84 -8.96
N THR A 44 -11.46 1.77 -8.02
CA THR A 44 -10.05 2.13 -8.28
C THR A 44 -9.46 1.31 -9.44
N ARG A 45 -9.90 0.06 -9.60
CA ARG A 45 -9.49 -0.81 -10.72
C ARG A 45 -9.98 -0.27 -12.06
N GLU A 46 -11.23 0.18 -12.12
CA GLU A 46 -11.79 0.78 -13.33
C GLU A 46 -11.15 2.13 -13.63
N PHE A 47 -10.96 2.96 -12.61
CA PHE A 47 -10.23 4.22 -12.70
C PHE A 47 -8.84 4.01 -13.31
N LEU A 48 -8.02 3.12 -12.76
CA LEU A 48 -6.67 2.85 -13.29
C LEU A 48 -6.71 2.37 -14.74
N LYS A 49 -7.71 1.56 -15.13
CA LYS A 49 -7.86 1.10 -16.51
C LYS A 49 -8.08 2.29 -17.46
N LYS A 50 -8.98 3.21 -17.11
CA LYS A 50 -9.32 4.38 -17.92
C LYS A 50 -8.20 5.42 -17.92
N TYR A 51 -7.61 5.69 -16.74
CA TYR A 51 -6.49 6.61 -16.57
C TYR A 51 -5.27 6.18 -17.41
N ASN A 52 -4.89 4.90 -17.33
CA ASN A 52 -3.76 4.37 -18.09
C ASN A 52 -4.03 4.27 -19.61
N ALA A 53 -5.30 4.29 -20.02
CA ALA A 53 -5.68 4.38 -21.43
C ALA A 53 -5.67 5.81 -21.96
N GLY A 54 -5.43 6.82 -21.11
CA GLY A 54 -5.50 8.24 -21.47
C GLY A 54 -6.94 8.74 -21.66
N GLU A 55 -7.93 8.00 -21.18
CA GLU A 55 -9.35 8.37 -21.28
C GLU A 55 -9.77 9.39 -20.21
N LEU A 56 -8.96 9.53 -19.16
CA LEU A 56 -9.12 10.51 -18.10
C LEU A 56 -8.01 11.55 -18.25
N GLY A 57 -8.34 12.82 -18.03
CA GLY A 57 -7.40 13.94 -18.13
C GLY A 57 -6.31 13.90 -17.06
N ASP A 58 -5.69 15.04 -16.82
CA ASP A 58 -4.57 15.23 -15.90
C ASP A 58 -4.94 16.06 -14.66
N GLU A 59 -6.23 16.14 -14.34
CA GLU A 59 -6.68 16.87 -13.17
C GLU A 59 -6.01 16.34 -11.89
N ALA A 60 -5.65 17.26 -10.98
CA ALA A 60 -4.88 16.94 -9.78
C ALA A 60 -5.48 15.80 -8.92
N TYR A 61 -6.82 15.66 -8.92
CA TYR A 61 -7.50 14.60 -8.18
C TYR A 61 -7.32 13.21 -8.82
N LEU A 62 -7.12 13.12 -10.13
CA LEU A 62 -6.82 11.88 -10.84
C LEU A 62 -5.38 11.43 -10.52
N LEU A 63 -4.43 12.37 -10.55
CA LEU A 63 -3.06 12.13 -10.13
C LEU A 63 -2.98 11.66 -8.66
N GLU A 64 -3.77 12.28 -7.78
CA GLU A 64 -3.85 11.84 -6.37
C GLU A 64 -4.43 10.41 -6.25
N TRP A 65 -5.47 10.09 -7.01
CA TRP A 65 -6.08 8.76 -6.99
C TRP A 65 -5.10 7.69 -7.48
N GLU A 66 -4.40 7.94 -8.59
CA GLU A 66 -3.36 7.03 -9.12
C GLU A 66 -2.23 6.81 -8.11
N TYR A 67 -1.68 7.89 -7.55
CA TYR A 67 -0.65 7.81 -6.51
C TYR A 67 -1.10 6.98 -5.30
N LEU A 68 -2.35 7.15 -4.84
CA LEU A 68 -2.88 6.40 -3.71
C LEU A 68 -3.04 4.91 -4.02
N ALA A 69 -3.45 4.57 -5.25
CA ALA A 69 -3.60 3.20 -5.69
C ALA A 69 -2.24 2.49 -5.73
N ASP A 70 -1.23 3.17 -6.27
CA ASP A 70 0.14 2.67 -6.33
C ASP A 70 0.77 2.54 -4.94
N ALA A 71 0.63 3.56 -4.08
CA ALA A 71 1.11 3.51 -2.71
C ALA A 71 0.45 2.35 -1.92
N ALA A 72 -0.85 2.11 -2.11
CA ALA A 72 -1.54 0.99 -1.50
C ALA A 72 -1.02 -0.36 -2.01
N ASN A 73 -0.78 -0.48 -3.32
CA ASN A 73 -0.27 -1.72 -3.91
C ASN A 73 1.16 -2.02 -3.46
N LEU A 74 2.06 -1.04 -3.48
CA LEU A 74 3.44 -1.17 -3.01
C LEU A 74 3.49 -1.51 -1.52
N THR A 75 2.70 -0.83 -0.69
CA THR A 75 2.60 -1.13 0.76
C THR A 75 2.11 -2.55 1.00
N LYS A 76 1.13 -3.02 0.21
CA LYS A 76 0.62 -4.39 0.29
C LYS A 76 1.67 -5.42 -0.12
N GLN A 77 2.49 -5.12 -1.13
CA GLN A 77 3.61 -5.98 -1.54
C GLN A 77 4.68 -6.04 -0.45
N GLU A 78 5.08 -4.89 0.10
CA GLU A 78 6.07 -4.84 1.18
C GLU A 78 5.60 -5.59 2.43
N LEU A 79 4.32 -5.45 2.79
CA LEU A 79 3.72 -6.20 3.90
C LEU A 79 3.82 -7.71 3.68
N LYS A 80 3.52 -8.19 2.47
CA LYS A 80 3.66 -9.62 2.13
C LYS A 80 5.11 -10.10 2.28
N GLU A 81 6.09 -9.30 1.88
CA GLU A 81 7.50 -9.69 2.03
C GLU A 81 7.91 -9.76 3.51
N VAL A 82 7.46 -8.82 4.34
CA VAL A 82 7.68 -8.88 5.80
C VAL A 82 7.04 -10.12 6.42
N GLU A 83 5.84 -10.49 5.99
CA GLU A 83 5.11 -11.65 6.52
C GLU A 83 5.73 -13.01 6.11
N LYS A 84 6.50 -13.06 5.02
CA LYS A 84 7.23 -14.28 4.62
C LYS A 84 8.50 -14.53 5.43
N ILE A 85 9.00 -13.53 6.17
CA ILE A 85 10.22 -13.67 6.94
C ILE A 85 9.95 -14.57 8.15
N SER A 86 10.45 -15.80 8.10
CA SER A 86 10.45 -16.74 9.22
C SER A 86 11.77 -16.63 9.98
N LEU A 87 11.71 -16.21 11.25
CA LEU A 87 12.84 -16.14 12.19
C LEU A 87 12.50 -16.77 13.53
#